data_AF-C6PX08-F1
#
_entry.id   AF-C6PX08-F1
#
_cell.length_a   1.000
_cell.length_b   1.000
_cell.length_c   1.000
_cell.angle_alpha   90.00
_cell.angle_beta   90.00
_cell.angle_gamma   90.00
#
_symmetry.space_group_name_H-M   'P 1'
#
loop_
_entity.id
_entity.type
_entity.pdbx_description
1 polymer ?
#
loop_
_entity_poly.entity_id
_entity_poly.type
_entity_poly.pdbx_seq_one_letter_code
_entity_poly.pdbx_strand_id
1 'polypeptide(L)' 'MKIMLSLIIIAACYYSFSYGIYLWKIEKEKLASFGVLLLTFLGTVIPIAAVYIIL' A
#
# COMPACT_ATOMS: atom_id res chain seq x y z
N MET A 1 -7.38 -19.30 4.24
CA MET A 1 -6.75 -18.25 5.08
C MET A 1 -5.94 -17.23 4.29
N LYS A 2 -5.10 -17.63 3.32
CA LYS A 2 -4.24 -16.72 2.54
C LYS A 2 -4.98 -15.52 1.92
N ILE A 3 -6.16 -15.76 1.33
CA ILE A 3 -7.01 -14.71 0.74
C ILE A 3 -7.48 -13.71 1.80
N MET A 4 -7.94 -14.18 2.95
CA MET A 4 -8.40 -13.31 4.05
C MET A 4 -7.27 -12.44 4.59
N LEU A 5 -6.07 -13.01 4.78
CA LEU A 5 -4.88 -12.25 5.19
C LEU A 5 -4.49 -11.19 4.15
N SER A 6 -4.60 -11.53 2.86
CA SER A 6 -4.32 -10.59 1.77
C SER A 6 -5.30 -9.42 1.77
N LEU A 7 -6.59 -9.66 2.02
CA LEU A 7 -7.59 -8.60 2.16
C LEU A 7 -7.30 -7.67 3.35
N ILE A 8 -6.85 -8.23 4.49
CA ILE A 8 -6.45 -7.43 5.66
C ILE A 8 -5.25 -6.55 5.32
N ILE A 9 -4.24 -7.08 4.63
CA ILE A 9 -3.06 -6.31 4.20
C ILE A 9 -3.47 -5.16 3.27
N ILE A 10 -4.31 -5.43 2.27
CA ILE A 10 -4.82 -4.39 1.36
C ILE A 10 -5.58 -3.30 2.13
N ALA A 11 -6.45 -3.70 3.07
CA ALA A 11 -7.20 -2.76 3.89
C ALA A 11 -6.30 -1.90 4.78
N ALA A 12 -5.25 -2.48 5.37
CA ALA A 12 -4.29 -1.76 6.20
C ALA A 12 -3.50 -0.70 5.39
N CYS A 13 -3.20 -0.98 4.13
CA CYS A 13 -2.48 -0.06 3.24
C CYS A 13 -3.39 0.98 2.55
N TYR A 14 -4.72 0.83 2.62
CA TYR A 14 -5.68 1.69 1.90
C TYR A 14 -5.56 3.18 2.27
N TYR A 15 -5.38 3.48 3.55
CA TYR A 15 -5.25 4.86 4.02
C TYR A 15 -4.01 5.53 3.41
N SER A 16 -2.85 4.87 3.47
CA SER A 16 -1.60 5.39 2.90
C SER A 16 -1.69 5.58 1.40
N PHE A 17 -2.38 4.68 0.69
CA PHE A 17 -2.64 4.83 -0.74
C PHE A 17 -3.48 6.08 -1.03
N SER A 18 -4.59 6.23 -0.29
CA SER A 18 -5.49 7.38 -0.43
C SER A 18 -4.78 8.69 -0.08
N TYR A 19 -3.93 8.68 0.95
CA TYR A 19 -3.11 9.82 1.33
C TYR A 19 -2.07 10.17 0.25
N GLY A 20 -1.42 9.17 -0.35
CA GLY A 20 -0.54 9.38 -1.50
C GLY A 20 -1.24 10.07 -2.67
N ILE A 21 -2.48 9.66 -3.00
CA ILE A 21 -3.30 10.32 -4.03
C ILE A 21 -3.66 11.75 -3.62
N TYR A 22 -4.02 11.97 -2.37
CA TYR A 22 -4.34 13.30 -1.83
C TYR A 22 -3.15 14.25 -1.98
N LEU A 23 -1.94 13.82 -1.57
CA LEU A 23 -0.70 14.58 -1.75
C LEU A 23 -0.45 14.93 -3.22
N TRP A 24 -0.71 13.98 -4.13
CA TRP A 24 -0.50 14.20 -5.56
C TRP A 24 -1.46 15.26 -6.13
N LYS A 25 -2.75 15.13 -5.83
CA LYS A 25 -3.82 15.89 -6.50
C LYS A 25 -4.12 17.23 -5.82
N ILE A 26 -4.08 17.28 -4.49
CA ILE A 26 -4.54 18.42 -3.71
C ILE A 26 -3.34 19.26 -3.25
N GLU A 27 -2.40 18.65 -2.51
CA GLU A 27 -1.24 19.38 -2.00
C GLU A 27 -0.15 19.63 -3.06
N LYS A 28 -0.20 18.92 -4.19
CA LYS A 28 0.78 19.00 -5.30
C LYS A 28 2.22 18.65 -4.90
N GLU A 29 2.40 18.00 -3.76
CA GLU A 29 3.68 17.51 -3.23
C GLU A 29 4.06 16.17 -3.90
N LYS A 30 4.50 16.25 -5.17
CA LYS A 30 4.71 15.06 -6.02
C LYS A 30 5.79 14.12 -5.50
N LEU A 31 6.86 14.64 -4.91
CA LEU A 31 7.95 13.80 -4.37
C LEU A 31 7.49 13.02 -3.13
N ALA A 32 6.82 13.70 -2.19
CA ALA A 32 6.26 13.04 -1.01
C ALA A 32 5.19 12.01 -1.41
N SER A 33 4.29 12.39 -2.33
CA SER A 33 3.29 11.48 -2.87
C SER A 33 3.91 10.23 -3.52
N PHE A 34 4.93 10.40 -4.36
CA PHE A 34 5.63 9.27 -4.98
C PHE A 34 6.23 8.33 -3.93
N GLY A 35 6.88 8.88 -2.90
CA GLY A 35 7.42 8.10 -1.79
C GLY A 35 6.34 7.31 -1.06
N VAL A 36 5.23 7.96 -0.71
CA VAL A 36 4.09 7.32 -0.02
C VAL A 36 3.48 6.21 -0.89
N LEU A 37 3.26 6.46 -2.18
CA LEU A 37 2.69 5.47 -3.10
C LEU A 37 3.62 4.27 -3.30
N LEU A 38 4.93 4.51 -3.45
CA LEU A 38 5.93 3.46 -3.57
C LEU A 38 5.99 2.60 -2.31
N LEU A 39 6.05 3.22 -1.12
CA LEU A 39 6.05 2.51 0.15
C LEU A 39 4.76 1.73 0.37
N THR A 40 3.61 2.30 0.00
CA THR A 40 2.32 1.61 0.10
C THR A 40 2.26 0.39 -0.83
N PHE A 41 2.77 0.52 -2.06
CA PHE A 41 2.87 -0.59 -3.00
C PHE A 41 3.76 -1.71 -2.45
N LEU A 42 4.97 -1.40 -2.00
CA LEU A 42 5.89 -2.37 -1.41
C LEU A 42 5.31 -3.02 -0.15
N GLY A 43 4.70 -2.21 0.73
CA GLY A 43 4.02 -2.65 1.95
C GLY A 43 2.77 -3.50 1.69
N THR A 44 2.23 -3.50 0.48
CA THR A 44 1.12 -4.39 0.08
C THR A 44 1.66 -5.64 -0.60
N VAL A 45 2.54 -5.50 -1.59
CA VAL A 45 3.00 -6.60 -2.44
C VAL A 45 3.93 -7.55 -1.70
N ILE A 46 4.91 -7.05 -0.93
CA ILE A 46 5.88 -7.90 -0.24
C ILE A 46 5.18 -8.79 0.80
N PRO A 47 4.30 -8.27 1.69
CA PRO A 47 3.62 -9.11 2.66
C PRO A 47 2.65 -10.10 2.02
N ILE A 48 1.93 -9.73 0.96
CA ILE A 48 1.08 -10.67 0.23
C ILE A 48 1.94 -11.78 -0.39
N ALA A 49 3.05 -11.45 -1.06
CA ALA A 49 3.95 -12.46 -1.61
C ALA A 49 4.46 -13.41 -0.52
N ALA A 50 4.86 -12.89 0.64
CA ALA A 50 5.27 -13.70 1.79
C ALA A 50 4.14 -14.63 2.29
N VAL A 51 2.89 -14.16 2.32
CA VAL A 51 1.72 -14.99 2.69
C VAL A 51 1.51 -16.18 1.73
N TYR A 52 1.90 -16.08 0.46
CA TYR A 52 1.75 -17.18 -0.50
C TYR A 52 2.98 -18.09 -0.61
N ILE A 53 4.17 -17.57 -0.27
CA ILE A 53 5.43 -18.34 -0.31
C ILE A 53 5.65 -19.12 0.99
N ILE A 54 5.34 -18.52 2.15
CA ILE A 54 5.72 -19.06 3.47
C ILE A 54 4.57 -19.85 4.12
N LEU A 55 3.36 -19.29 4.07
CA LEU A 55 2.11 -19.95 4.49
C LEU A 55 1.53 -20.72 3.31
#